data_AF-A0A7V2SZK4-F1
#
_entry.id   AF-A0A7V2SZK4-F1
#
_cell.length_a   1.000
_cell.length_b   1.000
_cell.length_c   1.000
_cell.angle_alpha   90.00
_cell.angle_beta   90.00
_cell.angle_gamma   90.00
#
_symmetry.space_group_name_H-M   'P 1'
#
loop_
_entity.id
_entity.type
_entity.pdbx_description
1 polymer ?
#
loop_
_entity_poly.entity_id
_entity_poly.type
_entity_poly.pdbx_seq_one_letter_code
_entity_poly.pdbx_strand_id
1 'polypeptide(L)'
;RDAEVAAKKNLDLVTDSYVQGIKNIIDLLDAQNQYLNAKLDAANAVYNFLIDFMGVQRAMGEFVIFLPGPEREQWLATLKEILAAKD
;
A
#
# COMPACT_ATOMS: atom_id res chain seq x y z
N ARG A 1 -2.12 0.62 -5.31
CA ARG A 1 -2.26 1.14 -6.69
C ARG A 1 -3.08 0.19 -7.57
N ASP A 2 -2.80 -1.11 -7.60
CA ASP A 2 -3.60 -2.06 -8.38
C ASP A 2 -5.07 -2.13 -7.96
N ALA A 3 -5.33 -2.08 -6.64
CA ALA A 3 -6.68 -2.00 -6.09
C ALA A 3 -7.45 -0.75 -6.55
N GLU A 4 -6.79 0.42 -6.63
CA GLU A 4 -7.40 1.67 -7.12
C GLU A 4 -7.79 1.54 -8.60
N VAL A 5 -6.91 0.98 -9.43
CA VAL A 5 -7.16 0.77 -10.86
C VAL A 5 -8.32 -0.20 -11.07
N ALA A 6 -8.35 -1.31 -10.32
CA ALA A 6 -9.43 -2.29 -10.38
C ALA A 6 -10.77 -1.66 -9.94
N ALA A 7 -10.78 -0.92 -8.83
CA ALA A 7 -11.98 -0.25 -8.32
C ALA A 7 -12.48 0.84 -9.29
N LYS A 8 -11.57 1.57 -9.96
CA LYS A 8 -11.94 2.54 -10.99
C LYS A 8 -12.63 1.88 -12.17
N LYS A 9 -12.08 0.75 -12.65
CA LYS A 9 -12.69 -0.01 -13.75
C LYS A 9 -14.07 -0.56 -13.37
N ASN A 10 -14.23 -1.04 -12.13
CA ASN A 10 -15.53 -1.46 -11.62
C ASN A 10 -16.54 -0.30 -11.62
N LEU A 11 -16.14 0.86 -11.10
CA LEU A 11 -16.98 2.06 -11.09
C LEU A 11 -17.43 2.46 -12.51
N ASP A 12 -16.54 2.38 -13.51
CA ASP A 12 -16.88 2.70 -14.89
C ASP A 12 -17.95 1.75 -15.45
N LEU A 13 -17.82 0.44 -15.21
CA LEU A 13 -18.79 -0.57 -15.66
C LEU A 13 -20.15 -0.43 -14.97
N VAL A 14 -20.14 -0.17 -13.65
CA VAL A 14 -21.37 0.01 -12.87
C VAL A 14 -22.07 1.31 -13.26
N THR A 15 -21.32 2.37 -13.55
CA THR A 15 -21.89 3.64 -14.03
C THR A 15 -22.61 3.46 -15.36
N ASP A 16 -22.00 2.76 -16.32
CA ASP A 16 -22.65 2.47 -17.61
C ASP A 16 -23.94 1.64 -17.42
N SER A 17 -23.86 0.59 -16.58
CA SER A 17 -25.03 -0.24 -16.26
C SER A 17 -26.15 0.52 -15.55
N TYR A 18 -25.81 1.50 -14.69
CA TYR A 18 -26.78 2.37 -14.03
C TYR A 18 -27.48 3.31 -15.02
N VAL A 19 -26.72 3.93 -15.93
CA VAL A 19 -27.28 4.80 -16.98
C VAL A 19 -28.24 4.03 -17.89
N GLN A 20 -27.95 2.76 -18.16
CA GLN A 20 -28.83 1.86 -18.91
C GLN A 20 -30.01 1.31 -18.08
N GLY A 21 -30.09 1.62 -16.78
CA GLY A 21 -31.14 1.14 -15.88
C GLY A 21 -31.01 -0.33 -15.45
N ILE A 22 -29.88 -0.99 -15.74
CA ILE A 22 -29.60 -2.39 -15.38
C ILE A 22 -29.23 -2.49 -13.89
N LYS A 23 -28.48 -1.51 -13.39
CA LYS A 23 -28.04 -1.39 -11.99
C LYS A 23 -28.81 -0.30 -11.28
N ASN A 24 -29.03 -0.46 -9.98
CA ASN A 24 -29.73 0.54 -9.18
C ASN A 24 -28.75 1.58 -8.60
N ILE A 25 -29.28 2.64 -7.99
CA ILE A 25 -28.46 3.71 -7.40
C ILE A 25 -27.58 3.22 -6.23
N ILE A 26 -28.00 2.18 -5.51
CA ILE A 26 -27.23 1.61 -4.40
C ILE A 26 -25.97 0.95 -4.95
N ASP A 27 -26.07 0.19 -6.05
CA ASP A 27 -24.91 -0.42 -6.72
C ASP A 27 -23.89 0.65 -7.15
N LEU A 28 -24.35 1.78 -7.71
CA LEU A 28 -23.50 2.88 -8.11
C LEU A 28 -22.79 3.53 -6.91
N LEU A 29 -23.52 3.79 -5.83
CA LEU A 29 -22.97 4.38 -4.61
C LEU A 29 -21.93 3.46 -3.95
N ASP A 30 -22.15 2.14 -3.98
CA ASP A 30 -21.17 1.17 -3.47
C ASP A 30 -19.88 1.19 -4.31
N ALA A 31 -19.98 1.15 -5.64
CA ALA A 31 -18.81 1.24 -6.52
C ALA A 31 -18.04 2.57 -6.36
N GLN A 32 -18.74 3.68 -6.12
CA GLN A 32 -18.12 4.98 -5.83
C GLN A 32 -17.36 4.95 -4.50
N ASN A 33 -17.96 4.40 -3.45
CA ASN A 33 -17.31 4.25 -2.15
C ASN A 33 -16.07 3.36 -2.23
N GLN A 34 -16.16 2.22 -2.92
CA GLN A 34 -15.02 1.32 -3.13
C GLN A 34 -13.86 2.01 -3.84
N TYR A 35 -14.15 2.76 -4.91
CA TYR A 35 -13.12 3.53 -5.61
C TYR A 35 -12.49 4.62 -4.72
N LEU A 36 -13.31 5.36 -3.97
CA LEU A 36 -12.82 6.39 -3.06
C LEU A 36 -11.88 5.80 -2.00
N ASN A 37 -12.28 4.68 -1.37
CA ASN A 37 -11.47 4.00 -0.37
C ASN A 37 -10.15 3.50 -0.98
N ALA A 38 -10.22 2.81 -2.13
CA ALA A 38 -9.02 2.31 -2.79
C ALA A 38 -8.04 3.42 -3.21
N LYS A 39 -8.57 4.59 -3.58
CA LYS A 39 -7.78 5.79 -3.89
C LYS A 39 -7.11 6.36 -2.62
N LEU A 40 -7.85 6.47 -1.52
CA LEU A 40 -7.31 6.93 -0.24
C LEU A 40 -6.21 5.99 0.27
N ASP A 41 -6.44 4.68 0.19
CA ASP A 41 -5.45 3.67 0.57
C ASP A 41 -4.19 3.76 -0.29
N ALA A 42 -4.36 3.92 -1.62
CA ALA A 42 -3.23 4.09 -2.52
C ALA A 42 -2.43 5.38 -2.24
N ALA A 43 -3.10 6.48 -1.90
CA ALA A 43 -2.47 7.74 -1.53
C ALA A 43 -1.70 7.63 -0.21
N ASN A 44 -2.21 6.85 0.75
CA ASN A 44 -1.60 6.67 2.06
C ASN A 44 -0.57 5.53 2.13
N ALA A 45 -0.49 4.67 1.11
CA ALA A 45 0.37 3.48 1.13
C ALA A 45 1.84 3.78 1.45
N VAL A 46 2.40 4.88 0.91
CA VAL A 46 3.79 5.28 1.20
C VAL A 46 3.96 5.72 2.65
N TYR A 47 3.00 6.48 3.19
CA TYR A 47 3.06 6.92 4.58
C TYR A 47 2.92 5.75 5.55
N ASN A 48 1.99 4.83 5.29
CA ASN A 48 1.80 3.63 6.08
C ASN A 48 3.08 2.78 6.08
N PHE A 49 3.69 2.56 4.91
CA PHE A 49 4.98 1.89 4.81
C PHE A 49 6.07 2.56 5.65
N LEU A 50 6.19 3.89 5.58
CA LEU A 50 7.19 4.62 6.36
C LEU A 50 6.94 4.54 7.88
N ILE A 51 5.67 4.59 8.31
CA ILE A 51 5.30 4.43 9.71
C ILE A 51 5.68 3.02 10.20
N ASP A 52 5.31 1.99 9.44
CA ASP A 52 5.61 0.60 9.78
C ASP A 52 7.12 0.35 9.81
N PHE A 53 7.85 0.89 8.81
CA PHE A 53 9.30 0.80 8.74
C PHE A 53 9.99 1.46 9.93
N MET A 54 9.54 2.66 10.32
CA MET A 54 10.04 3.34 11.52
C MET A 54 9.70 2.58 12.81
N GLY A 55 8.56 1.88 12.84
CA GLY A 55 8.17 0.97 13.92
C GLY A 55 9.17 -0.17 14.09
N VAL A 56 9.55 -0.83 12.99
CA VAL A 56 10.57 -1.89 12.98
C VAL A 56 11.92 -1.37 13.46
N GLN A 57 12.38 -0.23 12.93
CA GLN A 57 13.64 0.39 13.36
C GLN A 57 13.65 0.73 14.86
N ARG A 58 12.54 1.28 15.37
CA ARG A 58 12.40 1.55 16.81
C ARG A 58 12.44 0.28 17.64
N ALA A 59 11.75 -0.78 17.22
CA ALA A 59 11.73 -2.05 17.94
C ALA A 59 13.11 -2.71 18.01
N MET A 60 13.94 -2.51 16.98
CA MET A 60 15.34 -2.95 16.95
C MET A 60 16.28 -2.03 17.75
N GLY A 61 15.83 -0.82 18.10
CA GLY A 61 16.65 0.19 18.78
C GLY A 61 17.65 0.90 17.86
N GLU A 62 17.52 0.74 16.53
CA GLU A 62 18.48 1.27 15.55
C GLU A 62 17.76 1.87 14.35
N PHE A 63 18.08 3.12 14.01
CA PHE A 63 17.48 3.82 12.88
C PHE A 63 18.34 3.78 11.61
N VAL A 64 18.37 2.62 10.97
CA VAL A 64 19.21 2.30 9.79
C VAL A 64 19.04 3.30 8.63
N ILE A 65 17.86 3.90 8.46
CA ILE A 65 17.61 4.86 7.38
C ILE A 65 18.47 6.12 7.49
N PHE A 66 18.90 6.49 8.70
CA PHE A 66 19.72 7.67 8.96
C PHE A 66 21.23 7.38 8.99
N LEU A 67 21.65 6.12 8.89
CA LEU A 67 23.06 5.77 8.84
C LEU A 67 23.72 6.30 7.55
N PRO A 68 25.00 6.70 7.60
CA PRO A 68 25.82 6.95 6.41
C PRO A 68 25.80 5.75 5.45
N GLY A 69 25.95 6.01 4.14
CA GLY A 69 25.88 4.97 3.10
C GLY A 69 26.74 3.72 3.38
N PRO A 70 28.04 3.86 3.71
CA PRO A 70 28.89 2.72 4.00
C PRO A 70 28.43 1.88 5.21
N GLU A 71 28.01 2.53 6.29
CA GLU A 71 27.54 1.87 7.52
C GLU A 71 26.22 1.13 7.27
N ARG A 72 25.32 1.75 6.49
CA ARG A 72 24.05 1.14 6.08
C ARG A 72 24.26 -0.10 5.22
N GLU A 73 25.20 -0.06 4.29
CA GLU A 73 25.54 -1.21 3.44
C GLU A 73 26.12 -2.36 4.24
N GLN A 74 27.01 -2.08 5.19
CA GLN A 74 27.55 -3.09 6.11
C GLN A 74 26.44 -3.70 6.97
N TRP A 75 25.56 -2.88 7.53
CA TRP A 75 24.40 -3.36 8.30
C TRP A 75 23.52 -4.31 7.48
N LEU A 76 23.22 -3.94 6.22
CA LEU A 76 22.44 -4.77 5.30
C LEU A 76 23.14 -6.08 4.95
N ALA A 77 24.47 -6.09 4.84
CA ALA A 77 25.25 -7.30 4.60
C ALA A 77 25.13 -8.25 5.80
N THR A 78 25.35 -7.75 7.03
CA THR A 78 25.21 -8.53 8.27
C THR A 78 23.81 -9.12 8.40
N LEU A 79 22.76 -8.34 8.10
CA LEU A 79 21.38 -8.84 8.14
C LEU A 79 21.17 -10.02 7.19
N LYS A 80 21.67 -9.92 5.95
CA LYS A 80 21.55 -10.99 4.95
C LYS A 80 22.26 -12.26 5.40
N GLU A 81 23.43 -12.14 5.99
CA GLU A 81 24.18 -13.29 6.55
C GLU A 81 23.41 -13.97 7.68
N ILE A 82 22.84 -13.20 8.62
CA ILE A 82 22.03 -13.75 9.72
C ILE A 82 20.78 -14.48 9.21
N LEU A 83 20.11 -13.92 8.20
CA LEU A 83 18.93 -14.55 7.60
C LEU A 83 19.30 -15.84 6.86
N ALA A 84 20.38 -15.82 6.08
CA ALA A 84 20.85 -17.01 5.36
C ALA A 84 21.37 -18.12 6.29
N ALA A 85 21.85 -17.77 7.49
CA ALA A 85 22.27 -18.73 8.51
C ALA A 85 21.10 -19.31 9.33
N LYS A 86 19.89 -18.76 9.18
CA LYS A 86 18.67 -19.22 9.87
C LYS A 86 17.80 -20.16 9.03
N ASP A 87 18.07 -20.23 7.72
CA ASP A 87 17.51 -21.22 6.78
C ASP A 87 18.35 -22.51 6.78
#